data_AF-A0A3P6B147-F1
#
_entry.id   AF-A0A3P6B147-F1
#
_cell.length_a   1.000
_cell.length_b   1.000
_cell.length_c   1.000
_cell.angle_alpha   90.00
_cell.angle_beta   90.00
_cell.angle_gamma   90.00
#
_symmetry.space_group_name_H-M   'P 1'
#
loop_
_entity.id
_entity.type
_entity.pdbx_description
1 polymer ?
#
loop_
_entity_poly.entity_id
_entity_poly.type
_entity_poly.pdbx_seq_one_letter_code
_entity_poly.pdbx_strand_id
1 'polypeptide(L)'
;MATDSLFLLFFLSIITLSQASVNIDCGTSSSSLDANNIKWVGDKDFITSGESATVSSTTVEKSLTTLRVVFEGKHRGTVSISSAFGPYTLELIFAPASGETSVCFVRTSSSSNPFVSSIEVADLADGMYDELGPGEGLFYQQRVAYGTTETIRSDLYGRFWLPSEINILLTGVPSSAASIDTSDASNKPP
;
A
#
# COMPACT_ATOMS: atom_id res chain seq x y z
N MET A 1 -7.25 -9.57 57.58
CA MET A 1 -8.33 -9.05 56.72
C MET A 1 -7.94 -7.66 56.26
N ALA A 2 -7.34 -7.57 55.09
CA ALA A 2 -7.27 -6.37 54.27
C ALA A 2 -7.12 -6.91 52.85
N THR A 3 -8.16 -6.69 52.06
CA THR A 3 -8.37 -7.31 50.75
C THR A 3 -7.43 -6.73 49.72
N ASP A 4 -6.80 -7.63 48.96
CA ASP A 4 -6.18 -7.35 47.67
C ASP A 4 -7.12 -6.52 46.80
N SER A 5 -6.66 -5.36 46.34
CA SER A 5 -7.30 -4.63 45.25
C SER A 5 -6.37 -4.66 44.04
N LEU A 6 -6.60 -5.70 43.24
CA LEU A 6 -6.05 -5.96 41.93
C LEU A 6 -6.32 -4.76 40.99
N PHE A 7 -5.37 -3.84 40.87
CA PHE A 7 -5.35 -2.91 39.73
C PHE A 7 -4.65 -3.64 38.58
N LEU A 8 -5.40 -4.52 37.90
CA LEU A 8 -5.07 -4.91 36.54
C LEU A 8 -5.17 -3.62 35.72
N LEU A 9 -4.02 -2.97 35.48
CA LEU A 9 -3.88 -2.08 34.33
C LEU A 9 -4.01 -2.98 33.10
N PHE A 10 -5.26 -3.27 32.73
CA PHE A 10 -5.61 -3.56 31.35
C PHE A 10 -5.17 -2.31 30.59
N PHE A 11 -3.90 -2.25 30.19
CA PHE A 11 -3.52 -1.58 28.97
C PHE A 11 -4.19 -2.38 27.86
N LEU A 12 -5.52 -2.22 27.77
CA LEU A 12 -6.23 -2.28 26.53
C LEU A 12 -5.76 -1.02 25.77
N SER A 13 -4.48 -0.99 25.40
CA SER A 13 -4.05 -0.32 24.20
C SER A 13 -4.66 -1.13 23.06
N ILE A 14 -6.00 -1.07 22.94
CA ILE A 14 -6.59 -1.05 21.62
C ILE A 14 -6.03 0.26 21.09
N ILE A 15 -4.93 0.18 20.33
CA ILE A 15 -4.68 1.21 19.36
C ILE A 15 -5.85 1.03 18.42
N THR A 16 -6.97 1.71 18.71
CA THR A 16 -7.97 1.98 17.69
C THR A 16 -7.18 2.68 16.62
N LEU A 17 -6.85 1.96 15.56
CA LEU A 17 -6.23 2.52 14.38
C LEU A 17 -7.32 3.42 13.79
N SER A 18 -7.42 4.64 14.33
CA SER A 18 -8.23 5.69 13.73
C SER A 18 -7.57 5.93 12.38
N GLN A 19 -8.20 5.41 11.33
CA GLN A 19 -8.08 5.80 9.93
C GLN A 19 -7.18 7.03 9.77
N ALA A 20 -5.90 6.78 9.52
CA ALA A 20 -4.98 7.80 9.10
C ALA A 20 -4.01 7.13 8.13
N SER A 21 -4.07 7.56 6.88
CA SER A 21 -3.07 7.23 5.88
C SER A 21 -1.67 7.34 6.48
N VAL A 22 -0.87 6.28 6.34
CA VAL A 22 0.45 6.15 6.98
C VAL A 22 1.45 5.60 5.99
N ASN A 23 2.63 6.20 5.94
CA ASN A 23 3.77 5.69 5.19
C ASN A 23 4.78 5.12 6.19
N ILE A 24 5.08 3.84 6.05
CA ILE A 24 5.88 3.06 6.98
C ILE A 24 7.21 2.72 6.30
N ASP A 25 8.31 3.15 6.90
CA ASP A 25 9.67 2.79 6.52
C ASP A 25 10.07 1.54 7.31
N CYS A 26 10.21 0.41 6.61
CA CYS A 26 10.42 -0.88 7.24
C CYS A 26 11.88 -1.09 7.62
N GLY A 27 12.12 -1.59 8.83
CA GLY A 27 13.44 -1.83 9.38
C GLY A 27 14.03 -0.65 10.16
N THR A 28 13.28 0.45 10.32
CA THR A 28 13.67 1.60 11.16
C THR A 28 12.65 1.84 12.27
N SER A 29 13.12 2.44 13.36
CA SER A 29 12.26 2.94 14.45
C SER A 29 12.10 4.46 14.44
N SER A 30 12.80 5.15 13.53
CA SER A 30 12.80 6.61 13.46
C SER A 30 11.84 7.13 12.40
N SER A 31 11.25 8.30 12.64
CA SER A 31 10.49 9.00 11.61
C SER A 31 11.40 9.89 10.75
N SER A 32 11.07 10.02 9.46
CA SER A 32 11.80 10.85 8.50
C SER A 32 10.85 11.56 7.53
N LEU A 33 11.39 12.52 6.78
CA LEU A 33 10.73 13.12 5.62
C LEU A 33 11.51 12.70 4.37
N ASP A 34 10.81 12.38 3.29
CA ASP A 34 11.44 12.14 2.00
C ASP A 34 11.63 13.44 1.19
N ALA A 35 12.19 13.33 -0.02
CA ALA A 35 12.43 14.46 -0.92
C ALA A 35 11.15 15.19 -1.36
N ASN A 36 9.98 14.56 -1.24
CA ASN A 36 8.68 15.14 -1.56
C ASN A 36 7.98 15.71 -0.30
N ASN A 37 8.68 15.78 0.84
CA ASN A 37 8.15 16.15 2.15
C ASN A 37 7.05 15.21 2.67
N ILE A 38 7.03 13.95 2.21
CA ILE A 38 6.12 12.94 2.75
C ILE A 38 6.70 12.42 4.06
N LYS A 39 5.87 12.32 5.09
CA LYS A 39 6.24 11.78 6.39
C LYS A 39 6.22 10.26 6.37
N TRP A 40 7.33 9.68 6.79
CA TRP A 40 7.54 8.27 7.01
C TRP A 40 7.74 7.99 8.51
N VAL A 41 7.13 6.92 9.01
CA VAL A 41 7.28 6.44 10.39
C VAL A 41 7.93 5.07 10.40
N GLY A 42 8.61 4.73 11.50
CA GLY A 42 9.16 3.39 11.68
C GLY A 42 8.06 2.33 11.82
N ASP A 43 8.44 1.08 11.57
CA ASP A 43 7.52 -0.08 11.51
C ASP A 43 7.23 -0.75 12.86
N LYS A 44 7.96 -0.36 13.90
CA LYS A 44 7.95 -1.00 15.22
C LYS A 44 6.56 -1.17 15.85
N ASP A 45 5.67 -0.21 15.65
CA ASP A 45 4.33 -0.23 16.25
C ASP A 45 3.31 -0.99 15.37
N PHE A 46 3.70 -1.42 14.17
CA PHE A 46 2.83 -2.09 13.20
C PHE A 46 3.18 -3.58 13.01
N ILE A 47 4.43 -3.96 13.25
CA ILE A 47 4.92 -5.32 13.02
C ILE A 47 4.72 -6.20 14.25
N THR A 48 4.06 -7.33 14.05
CA THR A 48 3.90 -8.38 15.07
C THR A 48 4.87 -9.56 14.91
N SER A 49 5.52 -9.67 13.74
CA SER A 49 6.48 -10.73 13.43
C SER A 49 7.42 -10.33 12.30
N GLY A 50 8.66 -10.82 12.33
CA GLY A 50 9.71 -10.46 11.37
C GLY A 50 10.91 -9.88 12.11
N GLU A 51 12.03 -9.74 11.41
CA GLU A 51 13.27 -9.20 11.96
C GLU A 51 13.81 -8.13 11.02
N SER A 52 14.20 -6.98 11.56
CA SER A 52 14.84 -5.93 10.78
C SER A 52 16.24 -6.39 10.37
N ALA A 53 16.57 -6.26 9.08
CA ALA A 53 17.87 -6.64 8.55
C ALA A 53 18.32 -5.63 7.50
N THR A 54 19.62 -5.33 7.48
CA THR A 54 20.22 -4.52 6.42
C THR A 54 20.54 -5.38 5.21
N VAL A 55 19.94 -5.05 4.06
CA VAL A 55 20.20 -5.71 2.79
C VAL A 55 21.20 -4.88 1.99
N SER A 56 22.49 -5.23 2.08
CA SER A 56 23.56 -4.60 1.29
C SER A 56 23.91 -5.51 0.12
N SER A 57 23.11 -5.51 -0.94
CA SER A 57 23.42 -6.33 -2.12
C SER A 57 23.26 -5.57 -3.44
N THR A 58 24.28 -5.70 -4.29
CA THR A 58 24.27 -5.25 -5.69
C THR A 58 23.71 -6.32 -6.63
N THR A 59 23.43 -7.52 -6.12
CA THR A 59 22.83 -8.65 -6.84
C THR A 59 21.59 -9.16 -6.10
N VAL A 60 20.59 -9.67 -6.82
CA VAL A 60 19.45 -10.30 -6.16
C VAL A 60 19.85 -11.71 -5.75
N GLU A 61 20.09 -11.92 -4.46
CA GLU A 61 20.21 -13.28 -3.95
C GLU A 61 18.88 -14.00 -4.17
N LYS A 62 18.93 -15.25 -4.65
CA LYS A 62 17.73 -16.06 -4.88
C LYS A 62 16.84 -16.16 -3.62
N SER A 63 17.46 -16.13 -2.45
CA SER A 63 16.79 -16.07 -1.15
C SER A 63 15.86 -14.86 -1.01
N LEU A 64 16.21 -13.69 -1.53
CA LEU A 64 15.42 -12.45 -1.36
C LEU A 64 14.33 -12.24 -2.43
N THR A 65 14.11 -13.22 -3.32
CA THR A 65 13.42 -12.95 -4.59
C THR A 65 11.91 -12.90 -4.54
N THR A 66 11.23 -13.63 -3.64
CA THR A 66 9.79 -13.80 -3.78
C THR A 66 9.03 -13.73 -2.48
N LEU A 67 7.95 -12.95 -2.50
CA LEU A 67 7.09 -12.69 -1.36
C LEU A 67 5.63 -12.86 -1.74
N ARG A 68 4.87 -13.58 -0.92
CA ARG A 68 3.42 -13.65 -1.03
C ARG A 68 2.78 -12.68 -0.05
N VAL A 69 1.83 -11.89 -0.54
CA VAL A 69 1.02 -10.97 0.26
C VAL A 69 -0.35 -11.59 0.49
N VAL A 70 -0.77 -11.63 1.75
CA VAL A 70 -2.02 -12.26 2.22
C VAL A 70 -2.76 -11.29 3.13
N PHE A 71 -4.01 -11.01 2.80
CA PHE A 71 -4.89 -10.15 3.61
C PHE A 71 -6.06 -11.01 4.09
N GLU A 72 -6.36 -10.98 5.39
CA GLU A 72 -7.45 -11.77 6.00
C GLU A 72 -7.41 -13.25 5.58
N GLY A 73 -6.22 -13.85 5.53
CA GLY A 73 -6.02 -15.25 5.12
C GLY A 73 -6.19 -15.54 3.62
N LYS A 74 -6.56 -14.54 2.80
CA LYS A 74 -6.69 -14.68 1.35
C LYS A 74 -5.44 -14.19 0.63
N HIS A 75 -4.97 -14.98 -0.33
CA HIS A 75 -3.88 -14.56 -1.21
C HIS A 75 -4.26 -13.34 -2.03
N ARG A 76 -3.44 -12.29 -1.98
CA ARG A 76 -3.64 -11.09 -2.77
C ARG A 76 -2.62 -10.96 -3.89
N GLY A 77 -1.33 -11.02 -3.57
CA GLY A 77 -0.30 -10.82 -4.59
C GLY A 77 0.92 -11.66 -4.37
N THR A 78 1.71 -11.84 -5.42
CA THR A 78 3.08 -12.35 -5.33
C THR A 78 4.00 -11.32 -5.95
N VAL A 79 4.98 -10.85 -5.18
CA VAL A 79 6.05 -9.99 -5.68
C VAL A 79 7.24 -10.89 -6.02
N SER A 80 7.77 -10.74 -7.23
CA SER A 80 8.95 -11.46 -7.70
C SER A 80 10.04 -10.46 -8.09
N ILE A 81 11.01 -10.27 -7.20
CA ILE A 81 12.18 -9.42 -7.35
C ILE A 81 13.20 -10.15 -8.23
N SER A 82 13.54 -9.58 -9.38
CA SER A 82 14.53 -10.13 -10.31
C SER A 82 15.75 -9.21 -10.51
N SER A 83 15.71 -7.99 -9.99
CA SER A 83 16.77 -6.99 -10.05
C SER A 83 16.91 -6.23 -8.72
N ALA A 84 18.12 -5.85 -8.34
CA ALA A 84 18.40 -5.05 -7.15
C ALA A 84 18.40 -3.54 -7.45
N PHE A 85 18.22 -3.16 -8.72
CA PHE A 85 18.39 -1.79 -9.20
C PHE A 85 17.10 -0.98 -9.30
N GLY A 86 15.95 -1.56 -8.93
CA GLY A 86 14.66 -0.88 -9.05
C GLY A 86 13.66 -1.34 -8.00
N PRO A 87 12.68 -0.48 -7.68
CA PRO A 87 11.60 -0.82 -6.76
C PRO A 87 10.64 -1.84 -7.41
N TYR A 88 10.10 -2.73 -6.59
CA TYR A 88 9.00 -3.60 -6.97
C TYR A 88 7.79 -3.23 -6.11
N THR A 89 6.76 -2.70 -6.74
CA THR A 89 5.55 -2.24 -6.05
C THR A 89 4.40 -3.19 -6.32
N LEU A 90 3.72 -3.62 -5.26
CA LEU A 90 2.41 -4.23 -5.33
C LEU A 90 1.39 -3.19 -4.87
N GLU A 91 0.49 -2.77 -5.75
CA GLU A 91 -0.60 -1.87 -5.40
C GLU A 91 -1.93 -2.63 -5.46
N LEU A 92 -2.76 -2.45 -4.44
CA LEU A 92 -4.10 -3.00 -4.37
C LEU A 92 -5.00 -2.07 -3.56
N ILE A 93 -6.30 -2.12 -3.85
CA ILE A 93 -7.34 -1.53 -3.01
C ILE A 93 -8.01 -2.66 -2.26
N PHE A 94 -8.32 -2.45 -0.99
CA PHE A 94 -8.91 -3.47 -0.14
C PHE A 94 -9.99 -2.87 0.74
N ALA A 95 -11.15 -3.52 0.80
CA ALA A 95 -12.20 -3.22 1.75
C ALA A 95 -12.11 -4.23 2.91
N PRO A 96 -11.68 -3.81 4.12
CA PRO A 96 -11.62 -4.70 5.28
C PRO A 96 -12.97 -5.33 5.61
N ALA A 97 -12.97 -6.62 5.97
CA ALA A 97 -14.19 -7.29 6.44
C ALA A 97 -14.58 -6.88 7.86
N SER A 98 -13.63 -6.31 8.61
CA SER A 98 -13.82 -5.82 9.98
C SER A 98 -13.11 -4.48 10.18
N GLY A 99 -13.25 -3.86 11.35
CA GLY A 99 -12.60 -2.58 11.65
C GLY A 99 -11.07 -2.63 11.68
N GLU A 100 -10.47 -3.82 11.66
CA GLU A 100 -9.02 -4.02 11.60
C GLU A 100 -8.69 -5.07 10.54
N THR A 101 -7.52 -4.95 9.91
CA THR A 101 -6.99 -5.95 8.98
C THR A 101 -5.52 -6.20 9.22
N SER A 102 -5.12 -7.47 9.16
CA SER A 102 -3.72 -7.88 9.21
C SER A 102 -3.21 -8.16 7.81
N VAL A 103 -2.05 -7.59 7.47
CA VAL A 103 -1.31 -7.91 6.26
C VAL A 103 -0.18 -8.89 6.60
N CYS A 104 -0.19 -10.05 5.96
CA CYS A 104 0.82 -11.07 6.15
C CYS A 104 1.72 -11.19 4.92
N PHE A 105 3.02 -11.13 5.17
CA PHE A 105 4.08 -11.34 4.19
C PHE A 105 4.66 -12.75 4.38
N VAL A 106 4.43 -13.62 3.41
CA VAL A 106 4.75 -15.05 3.52
C VAL A 106 5.81 -15.44 2.50
N ARG A 107 6.86 -16.11 2.97
CA ARG A 107 7.86 -16.74 2.12
C ARG A 107 7.23 -17.76 1.17
N THR A 108 7.66 -17.79 -0.08
CA THR A 108 7.13 -18.73 -1.08
C THR A 108 7.83 -20.10 -1.02
N SER A 109 9.01 -20.16 -0.40
CA SER A 109 9.80 -21.38 -0.20
C SER A 109 10.56 -21.33 1.13
N SER A 110 11.07 -22.48 1.59
CA SER A 110 11.84 -22.55 2.83
C SER A 110 13.20 -21.85 2.73
N SER A 111 13.76 -21.73 1.53
CA SER A 111 15.04 -21.06 1.26
C SER A 111 14.90 -19.57 0.93
N SER A 112 13.67 -19.05 0.81
CA SER A 112 13.44 -17.63 0.59
C SER A 112 13.31 -16.86 1.91
N ASN A 113 14.00 -15.74 1.99
CA ASN A 113 13.92 -14.70 3.01
C ASN A 113 13.52 -13.36 2.35
N PRO A 114 12.28 -13.22 1.86
CA PRO A 114 11.85 -11.96 1.26
C PRO A 114 11.88 -10.81 2.26
N PHE A 115 12.05 -9.60 1.76
CA PHE A 115 12.00 -8.38 2.56
C PHE A 115 10.95 -7.41 2.00
N VAL A 116 10.51 -6.49 2.86
CA VAL A 116 9.68 -5.34 2.51
C VAL A 116 10.45 -4.12 3.00
N SER A 117 10.62 -3.12 2.14
CA SER A 117 11.33 -1.87 2.49
C SER A 117 10.39 -0.77 2.95
N SER A 118 9.15 -0.78 2.46
CA SER A 118 8.20 0.30 2.67
C SER A 118 6.77 -0.18 2.48
N ILE A 119 5.84 0.37 3.27
CA ILE A 119 4.39 0.15 3.13
C ILE A 119 3.69 1.51 3.13
N GLU A 120 2.86 1.76 2.13
CA GLU A 120 2.01 2.94 2.07
C GLU A 120 0.55 2.49 2.26
N VAL A 121 -0.11 3.05 3.27
CA VAL A 121 -1.54 2.84 3.53
C VAL A 121 -2.24 4.16 3.30
N ALA A 122 -3.23 4.17 2.43
CA ALA A 122 -4.06 5.34 2.18
C ALA A 122 -5.52 5.00 2.45
N ASP A 123 -6.16 5.77 3.33
CA ASP A 123 -7.61 5.73 3.47
C ASP A 123 -8.23 6.38 2.25
N LEU A 124 -9.23 5.73 1.68
CA LEU A 124 -9.95 6.20 0.50
C LEU A 124 -11.30 6.76 0.92
N ALA A 125 -11.77 7.79 0.22
CA ALA A 125 -13.08 8.37 0.50
C ALA A 125 -14.21 7.34 0.26
N ASP A 126 -15.24 7.41 1.11
CA ASP A 126 -16.52 6.74 0.88
C ASP A 126 -17.06 7.10 -0.52
N GLY A 127 -17.70 6.16 -1.23
CA GLY A 127 -18.16 6.42 -2.60
C GLY A 127 -17.14 6.08 -3.69
N MET A 128 -15.85 5.95 -3.34
CA MET A 128 -14.80 5.80 -4.38
C MET A 128 -14.90 4.47 -5.12
N TYR A 129 -15.24 3.40 -4.40
CA TYR A 129 -15.37 2.04 -4.89
C TYR A 129 -16.58 1.34 -4.22
N ASP A 130 -17.79 1.89 -4.37
CA ASP A 130 -19.02 1.45 -3.69
C ASP A 130 -19.44 0.00 -4.02
N GLU A 131 -18.99 -0.52 -5.14
CA GLU A 131 -19.26 -1.92 -5.55
C GLU A 131 -18.33 -2.93 -4.86
N LEU A 132 -17.30 -2.47 -4.13
CA LEU A 132 -16.35 -3.34 -3.44
C LEU A 132 -16.90 -3.80 -2.08
N GLY A 133 -17.20 -5.09 -1.96
CA GLY A 133 -17.74 -5.67 -0.74
C GLY A 133 -16.69 -5.90 0.37
N PRO A 134 -17.14 -6.16 1.61
CA PRO A 134 -16.23 -6.46 2.72
C PRO A 134 -15.36 -7.71 2.45
N GLY A 135 -14.05 -7.60 2.69
CA GLY A 135 -13.05 -8.64 2.45
C GLY A 135 -12.67 -8.83 0.98
N GLU A 136 -13.17 -7.97 0.09
CA GLU A 136 -12.82 -7.94 -1.33
C GLU A 136 -11.70 -6.94 -1.60
N GLY A 137 -11.06 -7.07 -2.76
CA GLY A 137 -10.00 -6.17 -3.17
C GLY A 137 -9.84 -6.09 -4.68
N LEU A 138 -9.32 -4.95 -5.14
CA LEU A 138 -9.01 -4.68 -6.53
C LEU A 138 -7.49 -4.67 -6.73
N PHE A 139 -7.04 -5.32 -7.79
CA PHE A 139 -5.63 -5.28 -8.19
C PHE A 139 -5.40 -4.11 -9.14
N TYR A 140 -4.29 -3.40 -8.91
CA TYR A 140 -3.83 -2.43 -9.89
C TYR A 140 -3.55 -3.14 -11.22
N GLN A 141 -4.22 -2.67 -12.28
CA GLN A 141 -3.99 -3.11 -13.66
C GLN A 141 -3.24 -2.03 -14.43
N GLN A 142 -3.80 -0.81 -14.47
CA GLN A 142 -3.23 0.33 -15.16
C GLN A 142 -3.88 1.63 -14.70
N ARG A 143 -3.12 2.72 -14.77
CA ARG A 143 -3.61 4.11 -14.75
C ARG A 143 -2.90 4.88 -15.85
N VAL A 144 -3.67 5.34 -16.83
CA VAL A 144 -3.15 6.05 -18.00
C VAL A 144 -3.65 7.48 -17.99
N ALA A 145 -2.71 8.43 -17.93
CA ALA A 145 -3.01 9.83 -18.15
C ALA A 145 -2.97 10.11 -19.66
N TYR A 146 -4.14 10.09 -20.29
CA TYR A 146 -4.25 10.48 -21.70
C TYR A 146 -4.00 11.98 -21.87
N GLY A 147 -3.30 12.35 -22.94
CA GLY A 147 -3.03 13.75 -23.28
C GLY A 147 -1.80 14.37 -22.61
N THR A 148 -1.05 13.61 -21.81
CA THR A 148 0.26 14.02 -21.27
C THR A 148 1.37 13.12 -21.83
N THR A 149 2.59 13.67 -21.89
CA THR A 149 3.83 12.92 -22.18
C THR A 149 4.62 12.59 -20.91
N GLU A 150 4.21 13.12 -19.77
CA GLU A 150 4.88 12.97 -18.47
C GLU A 150 4.05 12.09 -17.53
N THR A 151 4.73 11.36 -16.66
CA THR A 151 4.09 10.68 -15.53
C THR A 151 3.59 11.72 -14.55
N ILE A 152 2.29 11.66 -14.24
CA ILE A 152 1.67 12.56 -13.29
C ILE A 152 1.43 11.80 -12.00
N ARG A 153 1.96 12.31 -10.89
CA ARG A 153 1.52 11.88 -9.56
C ARG A 153 0.28 12.70 -9.22
N SER A 154 -0.90 12.12 -9.47
CA SER A 154 -2.18 12.79 -9.28
C SER A 154 -2.89 12.15 -8.10
N ASP A 155 -3.06 12.94 -7.03
CA ASP A 155 -4.08 12.90 -5.98
C ASP A 155 -3.57 12.98 -4.52
N LEU A 156 -4.53 13.15 -3.60
CA LEU A 156 -4.36 13.06 -2.15
C LEU A 156 -3.93 11.67 -1.66
N TYR A 157 -3.87 10.67 -2.55
CA TYR A 157 -3.67 9.25 -2.24
C TYR A 157 -2.37 8.69 -2.82
N GLY A 158 -1.52 9.53 -3.41
CA GLY A 158 -0.18 9.18 -3.87
C GLY A 158 -0.11 8.39 -5.18
N ARG A 159 -1.18 8.37 -5.98
CA ARG A 159 -1.31 7.51 -7.17
C ARG A 159 -0.53 8.04 -8.39
N PHE A 160 0.11 7.14 -9.12
CA PHE A 160 0.87 7.45 -10.35
C PHE A 160 0.04 7.15 -11.60
N TRP A 161 -0.07 8.14 -12.49
CA TRP A 161 -0.68 8.00 -13.80
C TRP A 161 0.40 8.11 -14.87
N LEU A 162 0.56 7.07 -15.67
CA LEU A 162 1.59 7.01 -16.70
C LEU A 162 1.06 7.58 -18.02
N PRO A 163 1.89 8.24 -18.84
CA PRO A 163 1.49 8.58 -20.19
C PRO A 163 1.20 7.30 -20.99
N SER A 164 0.37 7.41 -22.02
CA SER A 164 0.08 6.29 -22.91
C SER A 164 1.36 5.81 -23.62
N GLU A 165 1.74 4.55 -23.42
CA GLU A 165 2.92 3.93 -24.07
C GLU A 165 2.69 3.58 -25.55
N ILE A 166 1.48 3.80 -26.08
CA ILE A 166 1.15 3.40 -27.45
C ILE A 166 1.74 4.39 -28.46
N ASN A 167 2.73 3.93 -29.24
CA ASN A 167 3.33 4.58 -30.42
C ASN A 167 2.38 4.70 -31.64
N ILE A 168 1.07 4.83 -31.41
CA ILE A 168 0.12 5.18 -32.47
C ILE A 168 -0.03 6.71 -32.50
N LEU A 169 -0.33 7.28 -33.67
CA LEU A 169 -0.71 8.69 -33.84
C LEU A 169 -1.97 9.00 -33.01
N LEU A 170 -1.83 9.11 -31.70
CA LEU A 170 -2.83 9.70 -30.82
C LEU A 170 -2.82 11.19 -31.13
N THR A 171 -3.79 11.61 -31.94
CA THR A 171 -4.09 13.02 -32.07
C THR A 171 -4.76 13.40 -30.75
N GLY A 172 -4.04 14.14 -29.90
CA GLY A 172 -4.63 14.69 -28.68
C GLY A 172 -5.86 15.50 -29.07
N VAL A 173 -7.05 15.03 -28.67
CA VAL A 173 -8.29 15.78 -28.87
C VAL A 173 -8.47 16.65 -27.62
N PRO A 174 -8.24 17.96 -27.70
CA PRO A 174 -8.50 18.83 -26.58
C PRO A 174 -10.01 18.82 -26.28
N SER A 175 -10.37 18.51 -25.04
CA SER A 175 -11.73 18.73 -24.57
C SER A 175 -11.91 20.22 -24.25
N SER A 176 -13.00 20.82 -24.72
CA SER A 176 -13.44 22.16 -24.30
C SER A 176 -14.32 22.12 -23.04
N ALA A 177 -14.64 20.94 -22.52
CA ALA A 177 -15.43 20.80 -21.31
C ALA A 177 -14.60 21.21 -20.08
N ALA A 178 -15.12 22.17 -19.32
CA ALA A 178 -14.50 22.62 -18.07
C ALA A 178 -14.71 21.63 -16.91
N SER A 179 -15.73 20.77 -17.00
CA SER A 179 -16.04 19.74 -16.02
C SER A 179 -16.86 18.62 -16.66
N ILE A 180 -16.90 17.46 -16.01
CA ILE A 180 -17.76 16.33 -16.35
C ILE A 180 -18.70 16.12 -15.17
N ASP A 181 -20.00 15.99 -15.42
CA ASP A 181 -20.97 15.64 -14.38
C ASP A 181 -20.87 14.15 -14.08
N THR A 182 -20.56 13.83 -12.83
CA THR A 182 -20.40 12.46 -12.32
C THR A 182 -21.38 12.18 -11.17
N SER A 183 -22.44 12.99 -11.00
CA SER A 183 -23.40 12.83 -9.89
C SER A 183 -24.06 11.46 -9.85
N ASP A 184 -24.34 10.91 -11.04
CA ASP A 184 -25.07 9.66 -11.22
C ASP A 184 -24.14 8.44 -11.33
N ALA A 185 -22.83 8.64 -11.19
CA ALA A 185 -21.87 7.54 -11.22
C ALA A 185 -21.92 6.71 -9.93
N SER A 186 -22.01 5.39 -10.09
CA SER A 186 -21.98 4.40 -9.01
C SER A 186 -20.67 4.43 -8.23
N ASN A 187 -19.54 4.58 -8.93
CA ASN A 187 -18.22 4.72 -8.32
C ASN A 187 -17.66 6.11 -8.62
N LYS A 188 -16.92 6.67 -7.67
CA LYS A 188 -16.29 7.99 -7.77
C LYS A 188 -14.77 7.91 -7.60
N PRO A 189 -14.07 7.10 -8.42
CA PRO A 189 -12.62 7.15 -8.45
C PRO A 189 -12.19 8.55 -8.93
N PRO A 190 -11.07 9.09 -8.44
CA PRO A 190 -10.55 10.36 -8.93
C PRO A 190 -9.97 10.26 -10.34
#